data_AF-Q04TJ2-F1
#
_entry.id   AF-Q04TJ2-F1
#
_cell.length_a   1.000
_cell.length_b   1.000
_cell.length_c   1.000
_cell.angle_alpha   90.00
_cell.angle_beta   90.00
_cell.angle_gamma   90.00
#
_symmetry.space_group_name_H-M   'P 1'
#
loop_
_entity.id
_entity.type
_entity.pdbx_description
1 polymer ?
#
loop_
_entity_poly.entity_id
_entity_poly.type
_entity_poly.pdbx_seq_one_letter_code
_entity_poly.pdbx_strand_id
1 'polypeptide(L)'
;MSLIIFVFGVLNLAFSYLFLKKTSWILLLIQAYWFFWMFLSSFSLTGLFIPSDYTYSLYIMLLSSVTAGAGVAKFWDIKTQNKTRLMPHSFFGLLIKDKEKYYFYFILIFIFPIVLFFLSKSIYINLKPDAMYPSAFRTSAYGVYGESILFGKNKYLYYYSLVVTPIIFASLFLGATFYLRLKKMRVLILGAILTIMETLMFLGRFGFYYVLIVLILVLVIKVFRNHKSFLNSISLIHIFIATCILLGVFFISAIRNSNWQFDFREFLNIYIIDYHTESFSIFDSELKDAKSLLHERTYGRASLGTLESSFSVALAFFRIPLHIQVQSDLIGGYLNKNRIIGYSKDGRPKEYNAFGSVLFTLYKDGGIPFIIGMGILFGFCVAKFSKSFISLNPYYISLLGSLFFVGIFGIFKPVMAEQITQTIFILWFIWLI
;
A
#
# COMPACT_ATOMS: atom_id res chain seq x y z
N MET A 1 0.10 0.42 29.01
CA MET A 1 0.43 0.04 27.61
C MET A 1 1.23 1.09 26.84
N SER A 2 0.83 2.37 26.81
CA SER A 2 1.54 3.46 26.09
C SER A 2 3.06 3.51 26.33
N LEU A 3 3.51 3.40 27.59
CA LEU A 3 4.93 3.35 27.95
C LEU A 3 5.65 2.13 27.33
N ILE A 4 4.99 0.97 27.30
CA ILE A 4 5.53 -0.26 26.71
C ILE A 4 5.71 -0.07 25.20
N ILE A 5 4.69 0.48 24.51
CA ILE A 5 4.76 0.80 23.07
C ILE A 5 5.94 1.73 22.79
N PHE A 6 6.13 2.77 23.61
CA PHE A 6 7.23 3.72 23.46
C PHE A 6 8.60 3.04 23.62
N VAL A 7 8.79 2.28 24.70
CA VAL A 7 10.05 1.56 24.97
C VAL A 7 10.37 0.58 23.84
N PHE A 8 9.41 -0.24 23.41
CA PHE A 8 9.61 -1.15 22.29
C PHE A 8 9.87 -0.40 20.98
N GLY A 9 9.22 0.73 20.76
CA GLY A 9 9.48 1.57 19.58
C GLY A 9 10.91 2.08 19.52
N VAL A 10 11.42 2.63 20.63
CA VAL A 10 12.81 3.09 20.74
C VAL A 10 13.80 1.93 20.55
N LEU A 11 13.55 0.79 21.20
CA LEU A 11 14.41 -0.39 21.06
C LEU A 11 14.44 -0.93 19.62
N ASN A 12 13.29 -1.03 18.96
CA ASN A 12 13.21 -1.49 17.57
C ASN A 12 13.94 -0.55 16.62
N LEU A 13 13.77 0.75 16.77
CA LEU A 13 14.51 1.75 15.98
C LEU A 13 16.02 1.66 16.21
N ALA A 14 16.45 1.55 17.47
CA ALA A 14 17.86 1.42 17.82
C ALA A 14 18.47 0.14 17.21
N PHE A 15 17.83 -1.02 17.38
CA PHE A 15 18.31 -2.28 16.83
C PHE A 15 18.30 -2.28 15.29
N SER A 16 17.26 -1.76 14.65
CA SER A 16 17.21 -1.60 13.19
C SER A 16 18.37 -0.74 12.67
N TYR A 17 18.70 0.34 13.37
CA TYR A 17 19.87 1.16 13.06
C TYR A 17 21.19 0.39 13.29
N LEU A 18 21.33 -0.34 14.40
CA LEU A 18 22.52 -1.16 14.67
C LEU A 18 22.72 -2.28 13.64
N PHE A 19 21.64 -2.87 13.14
CA PHE A 19 21.72 -3.93 12.15
C PHE A 19 22.09 -3.42 10.76
N LEU A 20 21.41 -2.38 10.27
CA LEU A 20 21.55 -1.90 8.88
C LEU A 20 22.43 -0.66 8.72
N LYS A 21 22.78 0.03 9.81
CA LYS A 21 23.56 1.27 9.83
C LYS A 21 23.00 2.28 8.80
N LYS A 22 23.83 2.67 7.83
CA LYS A 22 23.50 3.68 6.81
C LYS A 22 22.31 3.29 5.93
N THR A 23 21.99 2.01 5.75
CA THR A 23 20.86 1.57 4.90
C THR A 23 19.56 1.37 5.69
N SER A 24 19.49 1.79 6.96
CA SER A 24 18.33 1.56 7.83
C SER A 24 17.13 2.49 7.55
N TRP A 25 17.30 3.57 6.78
CA TRP A 25 16.33 4.67 6.68
C TRP A 25 14.89 4.24 6.39
N ILE A 26 14.67 3.31 5.44
CA ILE A 26 13.32 2.83 5.11
C ILE A 26 12.71 2.03 6.25
N LEU A 27 13.49 1.13 6.85
CA LEU A 27 13.03 0.34 7.97
C LEU A 27 12.70 1.22 9.18
N LEU A 28 13.55 2.21 9.48
CA LEU A 28 13.32 3.18 10.53
C LEU A 28 12.04 3.99 10.28
N LEU A 29 11.81 4.43 9.05
CA LEU A 29 10.60 5.19 8.71
C LEU A 29 9.34 4.33 8.90
N ILE A 30 9.35 3.08 8.43
CA ILE A 30 8.23 2.14 8.64
C ILE A 30 7.99 1.93 10.14
N GLN A 31 9.03 1.60 10.92
CA GLN A 31 8.87 1.34 12.35
C GLN A 31 8.41 2.58 13.13
N ALA A 32 9.04 3.73 12.88
CA ALA A 32 8.67 4.97 13.54
C ALA A 32 7.21 5.32 13.23
N TYR A 33 6.79 5.15 11.97
CA TYR A 33 5.42 5.36 11.54
C TYR A 33 4.43 4.45 12.29
N TRP A 34 4.67 3.14 12.33
CA TRP A 34 3.79 2.20 13.03
C TRP A 34 3.75 2.43 14.55
N PHE A 35 4.90 2.57 15.20
CA PHE A 35 4.96 2.81 16.65
C PHE A 35 4.35 4.16 17.04
N PHE A 36 4.50 5.20 16.21
CA PHE A 36 3.87 6.50 16.43
C PHE A 36 2.35 6.40 16.44
N TRP A 37 1.74 5.79 15.42
CA TRP A 37 0.29 5.67 15.35
C TRP A 37 -0.28 4.70 16.40
N MET A 38 0.45 3.63 16.71
CA MET A 38 0.10 2.73 17.80
C MET A 38 0.16 3.43 19.17
N PHE A 39 1.14 4.31 19.38
CA PHE A 39 1.23 5.12 20.59
C PHE A 39 0.06 6.10 20.66
N LEU A 40 -0.27 6.81 19.57
CA LEU A 40 -1.40 7.72 19.52
C LEU A 40 -2.75 7.02 19.75
N SER A 41 -2.93 5.79 19.24
CA SER A 41 -4.18 5.05 19.44
C SER A 41 -4.43 4.70 20.92
N SER A 42 -3.38 4.68 21.76
CA SER A 42 -3.52 4.38 23.19
C SER A 42 -4.13 5.51 24.03
N PHE A 43 -4.37 6.69 23.43
CA PHE A 43 -4.93 7.86 24.11
C PHE A 43 -6.40 8.14 23.78
N SER A 44 -7.03 7.41 22.84
CA SER A 44 -8.42 7.68 22.41
C SER A 44 -8.68 9.16 22.04
N LEU A 45 -7.73 9.81 21.35
CA LEU A 45 -7.76 11.26 21.09
C LEU A 45 -9.06 11.75 20.44
N THR A 46 -9.68 10.89 19.65
CA THR A 46 -10.87 11.16 18.85
C THR A 46 -12.10 10.38 19.32
N GLY A 47 -12.02 9.66 20.44
CA GLY A 47 -13.10 8.84 20.98
C GLY A 47 -13.22 7.43 20.39
N LEU A 48 -12.20 6.97 19.64
CA LEU A 48 -12.08 5.56 19.25
C LEU A 48 -11.80 4.67 20.46
N PHE A 49 -12.35 3.46 20.50
CA PHE A 49 -12.08 2.52 21.58
C PHE A 49 -10.59 2.21 21.67
N ILE A 50 -10.05 2.20 22.89
CA ILE A 50 -8.66 1.83 23.12
C ILE A 50 -8.53 0.31 22.91
N PRO A 51 -7.67 -0.16 22.00
CA PRO A 51 -7.40 -1.58 21.82
C PRO A 51 -6.95 -2.27 23.11
N SER A 52 -7.23 -3.57 23.24
CA SER A 52 -6.76 -4.35 24.37
C SER A 52 -5.24 -4.52 24.39
N ASP A 53 -4.70 -4.82 25.57
CA ASP A 53 -3.28 -5.11 25.75
C ASP A 53 -2.79 -6.29 24.89
N TYR A 54 -3.67 -7.28 24.68
CA TYR A 54 -3.40 -8.41 23.79
C TYR A 54 -3.21 -7.96 22.34
N THR A 55 -4.09 -7.10 21.84
CA THR A 55 -3.97 -6.52 20.49
C THR A 55 -2.66 -5.75 20.33
N TYR A 56 -2.33 -4.87 21.28
CA TYR A 56 -1.06 -4.13 21.23
C TYR A 56 0.16 -5.06 21.22
N SER A 57 0.13 -6.12 22.03
CA SER A 57 1.20 -7.12 22.06
C SER A 57 1.40 -7.81 20.71
N LEU A 58 0.33 -8.09 19.96
CA LEU A 58 0.43 -8.68 18.62
C LEU A 58 1.11 -7.72 17.62
N TYR A 59 0.81 -6.43 17.67
CA TYR A 59 1.48 -5.44 16.82
C TYR A 59 2.95 -5.25 17.21
N ILE A 60 3.25 -5.15 18.51
CA ILE A 60 4.64 -5.07 19.00
C ILE A 60 5.43 -6.30 18.56
N MET A 61 4.82 -7.49 18.63
CA MET A 61 5.42 -8.74 18.19
C MET A 61 5.69 -8.76 16.68
N LEU A 62 4.75 -8.28 15.85
CA LEU A 62 4.97 -8.10 14.40
C LEU A 62 6.15 -7.15 14.13
N LEU A 63 6.19 -5.98 14.76
CA LEU A 63 7.25 -4.99 14.50
C LEU A 63 8.61 -5.46 15.03
N SER A 64 8.62 -6.18 16.15
CA SER A 64 9.82 -6.79 16.71
C SER A 64 10.34 -7.94 15.85
N SER A 65 9.44 -8.75 15.28
CA SER A 65 9.83 -9.79 14.33
C SER A 65 10.38 -9.22 13.02
N VAL A 66 9.87 -8.05 12.58
CA VAL A 66 10.46 -7.28 11.48
C VAL A 66 11.91 -6.84 11.78
N THR A 67 12.18 -6.32 12.98
CA THR A 67 13.56 -6.00 13.40
C THR A 67 14.45 -7.23 13.45
N ALA A 68 13.92 -8.35 13.97
CA ALA A 68 14.64 -9.63 13.98
C ALA A 68 14.99 -10.10 12.56
N GLY A 69 14.07 -9.97 11.61
CA GLY A 69 14.31 -10.25 10.19
C GLY A 69 15.44 -9.44 9.58
N ALA A 70 15.54 -8.15 9.92
CA ALA A 70 16.67 -7.32 9.51
C ALA A 70 18.00 -7.79 10.14
N GLY A 71 17.98 -8.25 11.39
CA GLY A 71 19.10 -8.92 12.04
C GLY A 71 19.53 -10.19 11.29
N VAL A 72 18.58 -11.06 10.94
CA VAL A 72 18.83 -12.27 10.15
C VAL A 72 19.48 -11.94 8.80
N ALA A 73 19.00 -10.92 8.11
CA ALA A 73 19.59 -10.46 6.84
C ALA A 73 21.06 -10.04 7.00
N LYS A 74 21.39 -9.32 8.08
CA LYS A 74 22.77 -8.93 8.39
C LYS A 74 23.68 -10.15 8.57
N PHE A 75 23.26 -11.15 9.34
CA PHE A 75 24.04 -12.37 9.54
C PHE A 75 24.18 -13.19 8.27
N TRP A 76 23.12 -13.28 7.47
CA TRP A 76 23.14 -13.93 6.16
C TRP A 76 24.16 -13.28 5.22
N ASP A 77 24.18 -11.95 5.18
CA ASP A 77 25.07 -11.17 4.33
C ASP A 77 26.54 -11.32 4.72
N ILE A 78 26.86 -11.38 6.02
CA ILE A 78 28.23 -11.66 6.50
C ILE A 78 28.71 -13.01 5.97
N LYS A 79 27.86 -14.02 5.99
CA LYS A 79 28.19 -15.38 5.50
C LYS A 79 28.32 -15.45 3.98
N THR A 80 27.68 -14.55 3.24
CA THR A 80 27.56 -14.60 1.77
C THR A 80 28.34 -13.51 1.03
N GLN A 81 29.28 -12.82 1.72
CA GLN A 81 30.05 -11.68 1.22
C GLN A 81 30.70 -11.84 -0.17
N ASN A 82 30.87 -13.07 -0.68
CA ASN A 82 31.47 -13.34 -2.00
C ASN A 82 30.49 -13.66 -3.14
N LYS A 83 29.16 -13.69 -2.93
CA LYS A 83 28.23 -14.24 -3.95
C LYS A 83 26.94 -13.45 -4.22
N THR A 84 26.77 -12.21 -3.75
CA THR A 84 25.63 -11.40 -4.19
C THR A 84 25.81 -10.97 -5.64
N ARG A 85 25.45 -11.85 -6.58
CA ARG A 85 25.26 -11.51 -7.99
C ARG A 85 24.20 -10.40 -8.04
N LEU A 86 24.65 -9.21 -8.42
CA LEU A 86 23.87 -8.00 -8.55
C LEU A 86 23.00 -8.02 -9.83
N MET A 87 22.31 -9.11 -10.17
CA MET A 87 21.35 -9.10 -11.28
C MET A 87 20.50 -10.37 -11.34
N PRO A 88 19.19 -10.28 -11.59
CA PRO A 88 18.57 -11.28 -12.45
C PRO A 88 19.24 -11.19 -13.81
N HIS A 89 19.75 -12.31 -14.32
CA HIS A 89 20.21 -12.39 -15.71
C HIS A 89 18.97 -12.12 -16.58
N SER A 90 18.99 -11.05 -17.37
CA SER A 90 17.93 -10.75 -18.32
C SER A 90 17.95 -11.84 -19.39
N PHE A 91 16.87 -12.59 -19.54
CA PHE A 91 16.79 -13.66 -20.54
C PHE A 91 17.05 -13.14 -21.95
N PHE A 92 16.63 -11.91 -22.25
CA PHE A 92 16.82 -11.29 -23.56
C PHE A 92 18.06 -10.40 -23.65
N GLY A 93 18.90 -10.34 -22.61
CA GLY A 93 20.11 -9.51 -22.58
C GLY A 93 19.84 -8.01 -22.70
N LEU A 94 18.60 -7.55 -22.45
CA LEU A 94 18.22 -6.16 -22.64
C LEU A 94 18.91 -5.25 -21.63
N LEU A 95 19.50 -4.14 -22.13
CA LEU A 95 20.06 -3.11 -21.27
C LEU A 95 18.95 -2.37 -20.52
N ILE A 96 19.28 -1.86 -19.33
CA ILE A 96 18.33 -1.15 -18.46
C ILE A 96 17.71 0.07 -19.19
N LYS A 97 18.47 0.74 -20.07
CA LYS A 97 17.98 1.88 -20.87
C LYS A 97 16.90 1.46 -21.88
N ASP A 98 17.04 0.27 -22.44
CA ASP A 98 16.11 -0.27 -23.42
C ASP A 98 14.85 -0.78 -22.74
N LYS A 99 14.98 -1.47 -21.59
CA LYS A 99 13.83 -1.85 -20.75
C LYS A 99 12.96 -0.65 -20.41
N GLU A 100 13.58 0.46 -20.01
CA GLU A 100 12.88 1.72 -19.72
C GLU A 100 12.15 2.29 -20.95
N LYS A 101 12.78 2.21 -22.13
CA LYS A 101 12.18 2.68 -23.40
C LYS A 101 10.99 1.83 -23.82
N TYR A 102 11.15 0.51 -23.86
CA TYR A 102 10.08 -0.40 -24.25
C TYR A 102 8.91 -0.35 -23.27
N TYR A 103 9.21 -0.30 -21.97
CA TYR A 103 8.17 -0.18 -20.94
C TYR A 103 7.39 1.13 -21.06
N PHE A 104 8.07 2.24 -21.34
CA PHE A 104 7.40 3.52 -21.59
C PHE A 104 6.41 3.44 -22.77
N TYR A 105 6.82 2.88 -23.91
CA TYR A 105 5.93 2.72 -25.07
C TYR A 105 4.79 1.75 -24.78
N PHE A 106 5.04 0.66 -24.06
CA PHE A 106 4.01 -0.28 -23.66
C PHE A 106 2.91 0.41 -22.83
N ILE A 107 3.29 1.19 -21.82
CA ILE A 107 2.32 1.95 -21.01
C ILE A 107 1.54 2.93 -21.88
N LEU A 108 2.23 3.69 -22.74
CA LEU A 108 1.61 4.74 -23.55
C LEU A 108 0.61 4.18 -24.57
N ILE A 109 0.92 3.04 -25.19
CA ILE A 109 0.10 2.45 -26.27
C ILE A 109 -1.03 1.59 -25.71
N PHE A 110 -0.79 0.84 -24.63
CA PHE A 110 -1.76 -0.14 -24.14
C PHE A 110 -2.49 0.30 -22.87
N ILE A 111 -1.77 0.80 -21.88
CA ILE A 111 -2.36 1.08 -20.56
C ILE A 111 -3.06 2.44 -20.56
N PHE A 112 -2.40 3.47 -21.07
CA PHE A 112 -2.92 4.84 -21.04
C PHE A 112 -4.28 4.98 -21.76
N PRO A 113 -4.50 4.42 -22.96
CA PRO A 113 -5.80 4.53 -23.63
C PRO A 113 -6.93 3.84 -22.86
N ILE A 114 -6.65 2.71 -22.21
CA ILE A 114 -7.64 1.99 -21.39
C ILE A 114 -8.07 2.86 -20.21
N VAL A 115 -7.11 3.40 -19.45
CA VAL A 115 -7.40 4.25 -18.29
C VAL A 115 -8.09 5.54 -18.72
N LEU A 116 -7.66 6.16 -19.82
CA LEU A 116 -8.28 7.36 -20.37
C LEU A 116 -9.74 7.11 -20.77
N PHE A 117 -10.04 5.99 -21.42
CA PHE A 117 -11.41 5.63 -21.80
C PHE A 117 -12.32 5.54 -20.58
N PHE A 118 -11.92 4.82 -19.53
CA PHE A 118 -12.75 4.67 -18.33
C PHE A 118 -12.83 5.96 -17.50
N LEU A 119 -11.78 6.79 -17.49
CA LEU A 119 -11.84 8.12 -16.87
C LEU A 119 -12.86 9.00 -17.61
N SER A 120 -12.79 9.07 -18.94
CA SER A 120 -13.75 9.83 -19.75
C SER A 120 -15.18 9.36 -19.52
N LYS A 121 -15.39 8.04 -19.41
CA LYS A 121 -16.69 7.47 -19.04
C LYS A 121 -17.13 7.89 -17.63
N SER A 122 -16.23 7.88 -16.65
CA SER A 122 -16.51 8.33 -15.29
C SER A 122 -16.95 9.80 -15.26
N ILE A 123 -16.20 10.67 -15.95
CA ILE A 123 -16.54 12.09 -16.09
C ILE A 123 -17.91 12.26 -16.74
N TYR A 124 -18.16 11.57 -17.86
CA TYR A 124 -19.44 11.62 -18.55
C TYR A 124 -20.62 11.21 -17.66
N ILE A 125 -20.48 10.14 -16.86
CA ILE A 125 -21.54 9.69 -15.95
C ILE A 125 -21.81 10.72 -14.85
N ASN A 126 -20.76 11.31 -14.27
CA ASN A 126 -20.90 12.30 -13.18
C ASN A 126 -21.39 13.67 -13.65
N LEU A 127 -21.31 13.98 -14.96
CA LEU A 127 -21.82 15.22 -15.54
C LEU A 127 -23.28 15.13 -16.02
N LYS A 128 -23.93 13.97 -15.91
CA LYS A 128 -25.34 13.84 -16.30
C LYS A 128 -26.26 14.62 -15.32
N PRO A 129 -27.38 15.18 -15.81
CA PRO A 129 -28.36 15.86 -14.94
C PRO A 129 -28.87 14.98 -13.79
N ASP A 130 -29.06 13.68 -14.06
CA ASP A 130 -29.53 12.68 -13.08
C ASP A 130 -28.36 11.89 -12.45
N ALA A 131 -27.18 12.50 -12.34
CA ALA A 131 -26.02 11.84 -11.77
C ALA A 131 -26.26 11.46 -10.31
N MET A 132 -25.79 10.27 -9.94
CA MET A 132 -25.80 9.81 -8.55
C MET A 132 -24.92 10.71 -7.69
N TYR A 133 -25.26 10.84 -6.40
CA TYR A 133 -24.37 11.46 -5.42
C TYR A 133 -22.99 10.79 -5.44
N PRO A 134 -21.87 11.53 -5.24
CA PRO A 134 -20.50 11.00 -5.35
C PRO A 134 -20.23 9.73 -4.53
N SER A 135 -20.81 9.62 -3.33
CA SER A 135 -20.70 8.44 -2.47
C SER A 135 -21.40 7.21 -3.06
N ALA A 136 -22.59 7.39 -3.63
CA ALA A 136 -23.35 6.34 -4.30
C ALA A 136 -22.67 5.92 -5.61
N PHE A 137 -22.19 6.88 -6.42
CA PHE A 137 -21.43 6.59 -7.63
C PHE A 137 -20.22 5.70 -7.32
N ARG A 138 -19.44 6.04 -6.28
CA ARG A 138 -18.26 5.26 -5.90
C ARG A 138 -18.62 3.81 -5.59
N THR A 139 -19.63 3.59 -4.75
CA THR A 139 -20.07 2.24 -4.38
C THR A 139 -20.52 1.43 -5.60
N SER A 140 -21.24 2.07 -6.53
CA SER A 140 -21.64 1.47 -7.81
C SER A 140 -20.45 1.26 -8.76
N ALA A 141 -19.44 2.13 -8.76
CA ALA A 141 -18.24 1.99 -9.57
C ALA A 141 -17.42 0.76 -9.16
N TYR A 142 -17.37 0.47 -7.86
CA TYR A 142 -16.75 -0.75 -7.31
C TYR A 142 -17.62 -2.01 -7.45
N GLY A 143 -18.85 -1.92 -7.95
CA GLY A 143 -19.73 -3.08 -8.14
C GLY A 143 -20.13 -3.77 -6.83
N VAL A 144 -20.22 -3.03 -5.72
CA VAL A 144 -20.49 -3.60 -4.38
C VAL A 144 -21.88 -4.24 -4.29
N TYR A 145 -22.88 -3.62 -4.91
CA TYR A 145 -24.29 -4.04 -4.84
C TYR A 145 -24.84 -4.50 -6.19
N GLY A 146 -23.98 -4.84 -7.15
CA GLY A 146 -24.41 -5.24 -8.49
C GLY A 146 -23.32 -5.07 -9.54
N GLU A 147 -23.74 -4.88 -10.79
CA GLU A 147 -22.82 -4.57 -11.90
C GLU A 147 -22.18 -3.19 -11.72
N SER A 148 -20.89 -3.09 -12.06
CA SER A 148 -20.17 -1.84 -12.02
C SER A 148 -20.71 -0.84 -13.05
N ILE A 149 -21.10 0.36 -12.62
CA ILE A 149 -21.55 1.40 -13.58
C ILE A 149 -20.44 1.83 -14.56
N LEU A 150 -19.18 1.72 -14.14
CA LEU A 150 -18.01 2.05 -14.95
C LEU A 150 -17.65 0.93 -15.92
N PHE A 151 -17.66 -0.32 -15.47
CA PHE A 151 -17.19 -1.45 -16.26
C PHE A 151 -18.33 -2.25 -16.92
N GLY A 152 -19.58 -1.96 -16.58
CA GLY A 152 -20.73 -2.81 -16.88
C GLY A 152 -20.61 -4.11 -16.09
N LYS A 153 -20.36 -5.23 -16.78
CA LYS A 153 -20.22 -6.53 -16.13
C LYS A 153 -19.00 -6.56 -15.19
N ASN A 154 -19.18 -7.12 -13.99
CA ASN A 154 -18.12 -7.20 -12.97
C ASN A 154 -16.85 -7.93 -13.44
N LYS A 155 -16.96 -8.88 -14.39
CA LYS A 155 -15.79 -9.53 -15.00
C LYS A 155 -14.78 -8.55 -15.59
N TYR A 156 -15.23 -7.42 -16.14
CA TYR A 156 -14.32 -6.41 -16.72
C TYR A 156 -13.64 -5.57 -15.64
N LEU A 157 -14.33 -5.29 -14.53
CA LEU A 157 -13.73 -4.72 -13.34
C LEU A 157 -12.65 -5.66 -12.77
N TYR A 158 -12.93 -6.96 -12.69
CA TYR A 158 -11.94 -7.96 -12.29
C TYR A 158 -10.71 -7.94 -13.20
N TYR A 159 -10.88 -8.00 -14.53
CA TYR A 159 -9.73 -7.93 -15.46
C TYR A 159 -8.92 -6.63 -15.33
N TYR A 160 -9.60 -5.49 -15.16
CA TYR A 160 -8.94 -4.22 -14.91
C TYR A 160 -8.11 -4.29 -13.62
N SER A 161 -8.70 -4.78 -12.53
CA SER A 161 -8.04 -4.87 -11.23
C SER A 161 -6.88 -5.87 -11.16
N LEU A 162 -6.90 -6.92 -11.99
CA LEU A 162 -5.87 -7.97 -12.02
C LEU A 162 -4.71 -7.67 -12.99
N VAL A 163 -4.94 -6.83 -14.00
CA VAL A 163 -3.94 -6.56 -15.05
C VAL A 163 -3.55 -5.08 -15.07
N VAL A 164 -4.53 -4.19 -15.18
CA VAL A 164 -4.27 -2.76 -15.39
C VAL A 164 -3.77 -2.10 -14.11
N THR A 165 -4.49 -2.23 -12.99
CA THR A 165 -4.11 -1.63 -11.70
C THR A 165 -2.70 -2.06 -11.23
N PRO A 166 -2.32 -3.37 -11.26
CA PRO A 166 -0.98 -3.77 -10.86
C PRO A 166 0.12 -3.20 -11.76
N ILE A 167 -0.14 -3.01 -13.06
CA ILE A 167 0.80 -2.37 -14.01
C ILE A 167 0.92 -0.87 -13.71
N ILE A 168 -0.16 -0.17 -13.34
CA ILE A 168 -0.11 1.23 -12.90
C ILE A 168 0.80 1.36 -11.67
N PHE A 169 0.65 0.51 -10.66
CA PHE A 169 1.51 0.52 -9.49
C PHE A 169 2.95 0.12 -9.81
N ALA A 170 3.16 -0.87 -10.67
CA ALA A 170 4.49 -1.22 -11.16
C ALA A 170 5.17 -0.03 -11.86
N SER A 171 4.38 0.76 -12.62
CA SER A 171 4.86 1.96 -13.32
C SER A 171 5.38 3.02 -12.37
N LEU A 172 4.75 3.21 -11.20
CA LEU A 172 5.26 4.11 -10.16
C LEU A 172 6.62 3.65 -9.62
N PHE A 173 6.75 2.38 -9.24
CA PHE A 173 7.99 1.86 -8.65
C PHE A 173 9.13 1.78 -9.67
N LEU A 174 8.84 1.36 -10.90
CA LEU A 174 9.79 1.37 -12.01
C LEU A 174 10.16 2.80 -12.42
N GLY A 175 9.19 3.72 -12.44
CA GLY A 175 9.42 5.13 -12.71
C GLY A 175 10.41 5.76 -11.72
N ALA A 176 10.18 5.55 -10.42
CA ALA A 176 11.11 6.01 -9.38
C ALA A 176 12.51 5.42 -9.56
N THR A 177 12.56 4.14 -9.90
CA THR A 177 13.79 3.40 -10.16
C THR A 177 14.58 3.97 -11.35
N PHE A 178 13.92 4.13 -12.50
CA PHE A 178 14.52 4.68 -13.71
C PHE A 178 14.94 6.13 -13.50
N TYR A 179 14.19 6.89 -12.72
CA TYR A 179 14.59 8.24 -12.36
C TYR A 179 15.86 8.24 -11.51
N LEU A 180 15.91 7.46 -10.43
CA LEU A 180 17.06 7.41 -9.53
C LEU A 180 18.33 6.90 -10.22
N ARG A 181 18.20 5.91 -11.12
CA ARG A 181 19.35 5.30 -11.81
C ARG A 181 19.74 5.98 -13.12
N LEU A 182 18.77 6.31 -13.96
CA LEU A 182 18.98 6.83 -15.33
C LEU A 182 18.71 8.33 -15.47
N LYS A 183 18.19 9.00 -14.43
CA LYS A 183 17.70 10.39 -14.47
C LYS A 183 16.56 10.63 -15.48
N LYS A 184 15.86 9.57 -15.89
CA LYS A 184 14.72 9.65 -16.81
C LYS A 184 13.41 9.72 -16.03
N MET A 185 12.63 10.77 -16.24
CA MET A 185 11.38 11.03 -15.52
C MET A 185 10.12 10.50 -16.21
N ARG A 186 10.18 10.18 -17.50
CA ARG A 186 8.99 9.92 -18.32
C ARG A 186 8.09 8.79 -17.78
N VAL A 187 8.66 7.68 -17.32
CA VAL A 187 7.88 6.57 -16.74
C VAL A 187 7.28 6.98 -15.38
N LEU A 188 8.01 7.74 -14.56
CA LEU A 188 7.49 8.22 -13.27
C LEU A 188 6.32 9.18 -13.45
N ILE A 189 6.45 10.14 -14.38
CA ILE A 189 5.39 11.10 -14.70
C ILE A 189 4.15 10.36 -15.21
N LEU A 190 4.34 9.44 -16.17
CA LEU A 190 3.23 8.68 -16.74
C LEU A 190 2.56 7.77 -15.68
N GLY A 191 3.34 7.09 -14.84
CA GLY A 191 2.82 6.30 -13.73
C GLY A 191 2.03 7.14 -12.71
N ALA A 192 2.51 8.34 -12.38
CA ALA A 192 1.81 9.27 -11.51
C ALA A 192 0.49 9.76 -12.13
N ILE A 193 0.50 10.14 -13.40
CA ILE A 193 -0.71 10.53 -14.15
C ILE A 193 -1.73 9.39 -14.14
N LEU A 194 -1.32 8.17 -14.49
CA LEU A 194 -2.22 7.00 -14.51
C LEU A 194 -2.83 6.71 -13.14
N THR A 195 -2.02 6.82 -12.08
CA THR A 195 -2.50 6.61 -10.70
C THR A 195 -3.51 7.68 -10.30
N ILE A 196 -3.29 8.94 -10.68
CA ILE A 196 -4.23 10.04 -10.44
C ILE A 196 -5.50 9.84 -11.26
N MET A 197 -5.39 9.47 -12.54
CA MET A 197 -6.54 9.19 -13.41
C MET A 197 -7.40 8.05 -12.85
N GLU A 198 -6.79 6.94 -12.44
CA GLU A 198 -7.50 5.82 -11.79
C GLU A 198 -8.19 6.28 -10.49
N THR A 199 -7.51 7.12 -9.71
CA THR A 199 -8.06 7.68 -8.47
C THR A 199 -9.28 8.55 -8.74
N LEU A 200 -9.21 9.44 -9.73
CA LEU A 200 -10.32 10.29 -10.14
C LEU A 200 -11.48 9.46 -10.72
N MET A 201 -11.16 8.45 -11.52
CA MET A 201 -12.12 7.55 -12.14
C MET A 201 -13.05 6.88 -11.12
N PHE A 202 -12.52 6.47 -9.96
CA PHE A 202 -13.29 5.86 -8.87
C PHE A 202 -13.79 6.85 -7.79
N LEU A 203 -13.55 8.16 -7.95
CA LEU A 203 -13.70 9.15 -6.86
C LEU A 203 -12.99 8.69 -5.56
N GLY A 204 -11.83 8.08 -5.78
CA GLY A 204 -10.90 7.64 -4.76
C GLY A 204 -9.99 8.77 -4.31
N ARG A 205 -9.17 8.50 -3.30
CA ARG A 205 -8.13 9.44 -2.85
C ARG A 205 -6.76 8.79 -2.63
N PHE A 206 -6.72 7.46 -2.49
CA PHE A 206 -5.52 6.74 -2.10
C PHE A 206 -4.40 6.86 -3.13
N GLY A 207 -4.69 6.98 -4.43
CA GLY A 207 -3.61 7.11 -5.42
C GLY A 207 -2.80 8.39 -5.32
N PHE A 208 -3.35 9.50 -4.81
CA PHE A 208 -2.55 10.68 -4.48
C PHE A 208 -1.51 10.37 -3.40
N TYR A 209 -1.91 9.63 -2.36
CA TYR A 209 -0.99 9.17 -1.31
C TYR A 209 0.04 8.18 -1.86
N TYR A 210 -0.32 7.34 -2.82
CA TYR A 210 0.62 6.40 -3.46
C TYR A 210 1.73 7.15 -4.19
N VAL A 211 1.36 8.17 -4.97
CA VAL A 211 2.34 9.05 -5.65
C VAL A 211 3.22 9.75 -4.61
N LEU A 212 2.63 10.30 -3.54
CA LEU A 212 3.38 10.99 -2.49
C LEU A 212 4.41 10.07 -1.82
N ILE A 213 4.05 8.84 -1.48
CA ILE A 213 4.96 7.87 -0.84
C ILE A 213 6.10 7.47 -1.75
N VAL A 214 5.84 7.31 -3.06
CA VAL A 214 6.90 7.05 -4.03
C VAL A 214 7.84 8.24 -4.18
N LEU A 215 7.32 9.47 -4.14
CA LEU A 215 8.16 10.68 -4.11
C LEU A 215 8.98 10.80 -2.82
N ILE A 216 8.41 10.43 -1.66
CA ILE A 216 9.13 10.35 -0.39
C ILE A 216 10.30 9.36 -0.50
N LEU A 217 10.07 8.17 -1.08
CA LEU A 217 11.15 7.19 -1.30
C LEU A 217 12.28 7.77 -2.16
N VAL A 218 11.93 8.43 -3.27
CA VAL A 218 12.91 9.10 -4.14
C VAL A 218 13.70 10.16 -3.36
N LEU A 219 13.00 10.96 -2.54
CA LEU A 219 13.60 12.00 -1.71
C LEU A 219 14.57 11.39 -0.68
N VAL A 220 14.15 10.37 0.06
CA VAL A 220 14.98 9.70 1.07
C VAL A 220 16.26 9.15 0.45
N ILE A 221 16.18 8.51 -0.72
CA ILE A 221 17.36 7.98 -1.42
C ILE A 221 18.29 9.10 -1.91
N LYS A 222 17.74 10.21 -2.42
CA LYS A 222 18.54 11.37 -2.85
C LYS A 222 19.25 12.06 -1.70
N VAL A 223 18.53 12.35 -0.62
CA VAL A 223 19.06 12.96 0.61
C VAL A 223 20.18 12.10 1.18
N PHE A 224 19.98 10.79 1.23
CA PHE A 224 21.00 9.84 1.69
C PHE A 224 22.31 9.95 0.89
N ARG A 225 22.21 10.09 -0.44
CA ARG A 225 23.40 10.11 -1.32
C ARG A 225 24.11 11.46 -1.34
N ASN A 226 23.37 12.57 -1.34
CA ASN A 226 23.95 13.90 -1.40
C ASN A 226 23.02 14.96 -0.79
N HIS A 227 22.97 15.02 0.53
CA HIS A 227 22.16 15.97 1.30
C HIS A 227 22.36 17.43 0.86
N LYS A 228 23.61 17.89 0.72
CA LYS A 228 23.92 19.29 0.37
C LYS A 228 23.43 19.66 -1.03
N SER A 229 23.72 18.82 -2.03
CA SER A 229 23.25 19.07 -3.40
C SER A 229 21.73 18.95 -3.52
N PHE A 230 21.10 18.11 -2.70
CA PHE A 230 19.65 17.93 -2.74
C PHE A 230 18.91 19.18 -2.24
N LEU A 231 19.29 19.72 -1.08
CA LEU A 231 18.66 20.93 -0.53
C LEU A 231 18.74 22.11 -1.51
N ASN A 232 19.88 22.26 -2.18
CA ASN A 232 20.08 23.31 -3.20
C ASN A 232 19.30 23.06 -4.51
N SER A 233 18.77 21.85 -4.71
CA SER A 233 17.99 21.47 -5.91
C SER A 233 16.47 21.60 -5.73
N ILE A 234 16.00 21.86 -4.50
CA ILE A 234 14.58 22.05 -4.23
C ILE A 234 14.18 23.43 -4.78
N SER A 235 13.50 23.42 -5.92
CA SER A 235 12.89 24.62 -6.48
C SER A 235 11.44 24.80 -6.00
N LEU A 236 10.93 26.03 -6.07
CA LEU A 236 9.52 26.35 -5.80
C LEU A 236 8.53 25.47 -6.58
N ILE A 237 8.90 25.03 -7.78
CA ILE A 237 8.09 24.13 -8.60
C ILE A 237 7.87 22.78 -7.90
N HIS A 238 8.89 22.22 -7.23
CA HIS A 238 8.77 20.95 -6.52
C HIS A 238 7.83 21.08 -5.31
N ILE A 239 7.94 22.19 -4.58
CA ILE A 239 7.05 22.51 -3.46
C ILE A 239 5.63 22.68 -3.97
N PHE A 240 5.44 23.43 -5.05
CA PHE A 240 4.15 23.63 -5.69
C PHE A 240 3.50 22.30 -6.12
N ILE A 241 4.26 21.39 -6.75
CA ILE A 241 3.75 20.06 -7.13
C ILE A 241 3.31 19.26 -5.90
N ALA A 242 4.13 19.23 -4.84
CA ALA A 242 3.79 18.53 -3.60
C ALA A 242 2.52 19.12 -2.96
N THR A 243 2.41 20.45 -2.93
CA THR A 243 1.22 21.17 -2.46
C THR A 243 0.00 20.84 -3.32
N CYS A 244 0.12 20.81 -4.65
CA CYS A 244 -0.99 20.44 -5.53
C CYS A 244 -1.47 19.00 -5.31
N ILE A 245 -0.56 18.04 -5.07
CA ILE A 245 -0.94 16.66 -4.75
C ILE A 245 -1.70 16.60 -3.42
N LEU A 246 -1.22 17.33 -2.41
CA LEU A 246 -1.91 17.44 -1.12
C LEU A 246 -3.28 18.10 -1.29
N LEU A 247 -3.37 19.22 -2.01
CA LEU A 247 -4.63 19.91 -2.34
C LEU A 247 -5.59 19.00 -3.10
N GLY A 248 -5.11 18.12 -3.97
CA GLY A 248 -5.94 17.11 -4.64
C GLY A 248 -6.63 16.16 -3.67
N VAL A 249 -5.92 15.73 -2.61
CA VAL A 249 -6.51 14.93 -1.52
C VAL A 249 -7.61 15.72 -0.79
N PHE A 250 -7.34 17.00 -0.50
CA PHE A 250 -8.31 17.89 0.16
C PHE A 250 -9.55 18.10 -0.72
N PHE A 251 -9.35 18.37 -2.01
CA PHE A 251 -10.41 18.64 -2.98
C PHE A 251 -11.36 17.45 -3.14
N ILE A 252 -10.84 16.24 -3.31
CA ILE A 252 -11.70 15.04 -3.38
C ILE A 252 -12.44 14.79 -2.07
N SER A 253 -11.81 15.10 -0.94
CA SER A 253 -12.48 14.96 0.36
C SER A 253 -13.62 15.97 0.52
N ALA A 254 -13.47 17.20 0.01
CA ALA A 254 -14.52 18.22 0.04
C ALA A 254 -15.71 17.87 -0.88
N ILE A 255 -15.45 17.39 -2.11
CA ILE A 255 -16.50 16.95 -3.05
C ILE A 255 -17.38 15.83 -2.46
N ARG A 256 -16.80 15.01 -1.58
CA ARG A 256 -17.52 13.91 -0.93
C ARG A 256 -18.44 14.36 0.20
N ASN A 257 -18.27 15.57 0.73
CA ASN A 257 -19.12 16.10 1.78
C ASN A 257 -20.35 16.77 1.17
N SER A 258 -21.55 16.37 1.61
CA SER A 258 -22.83 16.84 1.04
C SER A 258 -23.00 18.36 1.14
N ASN A 259 -22.35 19.00 2.12
CA ASN A 259 -22.53 20.41 2.41
C ASN A 259 -21.45 21.31 1.79
N TRP A 260 -20.43 20.75 1.12
CA TRP A 260 -19.29 21.49 0.54
C TRP A 260 -18.55 22.40 1.56
N GLN A 261 -18.81 22.22 2.85
CA GLN A 261 -18.17 22.95 3.93
C GLN A 261 -16.95 22.20 4.44
N PHE A 262 -15.87 22.94 4.67
CA PHE A 262 -14.61 22.39 5.16
C PHE A 262 -14.47 22.68 6.65
N ASP A 263 -14.54 21.63 7.47
CA ASP A 263 -14.12 21.67 8.86
C ASP A 263 -12.71 21.07 8.98
N PHE A 264 -11.72 21.92 9.26
CA PHE A 264 -10.33 21.52 9.43
C PHE A 264 -10.14 20.55 10.61
N ARG A 265 -10.92 20.74 11.69
CA ARG A 265 -10.84 19.89 12.88
C ARG A 265 -11.43 18.52 12.59
N GLU A 266 -12.57 18.47 11.89
CA GLU A 266 -13.13 17.21 11.40
C GLU A 266 -12.15 16.52 10.45
N PHE A 267 -11.49 17.28 9.56
CA PHE A 267 -10.49 16.75 8.66
C PHE A 267 -9.31 16.10 9.41
N LEU A 268 -8.71 16.80 10.38
CA LEU A 268 -7.61 16.26 11.18
C LEU A 268 -8.05 15.00 11.95
N ASN A 269 -9.20 15.07 12.62
CA ASN A 269 -9.68 13.96 13.44
C ASN A 269 -10.00 12.75 12.60
N ILE A 270 -10.75 12.90 11.52
CA ILE A 270 -11.16 11.79 10.68
C ILE A 270 -9.97 11.35 9.83
N TYR A 271 -9.48 12.20 8.92
CA TYR A 271 -8.56 11.80 7.85
C TYR A 271 -7.11 11.63 8.25
N ILE A 272 -6.68 12.24 9.36
CA ILE A 272 -5.32 12.06 9.87
C ILE A 272 -5.34 11.08 11.04
N ILE A 273 -6.08 11.34 12.11
CA ILE A 273 -5.99 10.53 13.32
C ILE A 273 -6.76 9.22 13.18
N ASP A 274 -8.07 9.28 12.92
CA ASP A 274 -8.93 8.10 12.86
C ASP A 274 -8.46 7.15 11.77
N TYR A 275 -8.20 7.63 10.55
CA TYR A 275 -7.71 6.77 9.46
C TYR A 275 -6.42 6.00 9.80
N HIS A 276 -5.54 6.56 10.63
CA HIS A 276 -4.28 5.90 11.00
C HIS A 276 -4.39 5.05 12.29
N THR A 277 -5.51 5.13 13.01
CA THR A 277 -5.69 4.47 14.32
C THR A 277 -6.89 3.53 14.39
N GLU A 278 -7.88 3.69 13.50
CA GLU A 278 -9.10 2.89 13.42
C GLU A 278 -8.83 1.41 13.22
N SER A 279 -7.80 1.08 12.44
CA SER A 279 -7.46 -0.31 12.10
C SER A 279 -7.04 -1.13 13.31
N PHE A 280 -6.41 -0.52 14.32
CA PHE A 280 -6.07 -1.16 15.59
C PHE A 280 -7.35 -1.53 16.36
N SER A 281 -8.32 -0.62 16.38
CA SER A 281 -9.60 -0.78 17.09
C SER A 281 -10.50 -1.80 16.39
N ILE A 282 -10.54 -1.79 15.06
CA ILE A 282 -11.26 -2.79 14.25
C ILE A 282 -10.66 -4.18 14.47
N PHE A 283 -9.33 -4.29 14.40
CA PHE A 283 -8.67 -5.58 14.63
C PHE A 283 -8.94 -6.10 16.05
N ASP A 284 -8.93 -5.24 17.07
CA ASP A 284 -9.27 -5.62 18.44
C ASP A 284 -10.72 -6.11 18.57
N SER A 285 -11.67 -5.43 17.93
CA SER A 285 -13.08 -5.84 17.90
C SER A 285 -13.26 -7.22 17.26
N GLU A 286 -12.61 -7.47 16.13
CA GLU A 286 -12.65 -8.75 15.41
C GLU A 286 -11.94 -9.87 16.18
N LEU A 287 -10.88 -9.54 16.91
CA LEU A 287 -10.16 -10.49 17.74
C LEU A 287 -10.99 -10.97 18.94
N LYS A 288 -11.81 -10.09 19.51
CA LYS A 288 -12.71 -10.39 20.62
C LYS A 288 -13.97 -11.14 20.19
N ASP A 289 -14.45 -10.93 18.96
CA ASP A 289 -15.60 -11.66 18.45
C ASP A 289 -15.20 -13.10 18.04
N ALA A 290 -15.64 -14.08 18.81
CA ALA A 290 -15.38 -15.50 18.55
C ALA A 290 -15.99 -15.99 17.22
N LYS A 291 -16.99 -15.29 16.67
CA LYS A 291 -17.62 -15.60 15.38
C LYS A 291 -16.99 -14.84 14.22
N SER A 292 -15.95 -14.03 14.47
CA SER A 292 -15.26 -13.28 13.45
C SER A 292 -14.63 -14.20 12.39
N LEU A 293 -14.69 -13.76 11.14
CA LEU A 293 -13.95 -14.36 10.01
C LEU A 293 -12.44 -14.45 10.30
N LEU A 294 -11.91 -13.63 11.20
CA LEU A 294 -10.51 -13.59 11.62
C LEU A 294 -10.01 -14.93 12.21
N HIS A 295 -10.91 -15.71 12.82
CA HIS A 295 -10.55 -16.97 13.48
C HIS A 295 -10.58 -18.18 12.54
N GLU A 296 -11.13 -18.02 11.33
CA GLU A 296 -11.14 -19.08 10.31
C GLU A 296 -9.81 -19.14 9.55
N ARG A 297 -9.03 -20.20 9.76
CA ARG A 297 -7.67 -20.32 9.23
C ARG A 297 -7.63 -20.51 7.71
N THR A 298 -6.77 -19.73 7.06
CA THR A 298 -6.61 -19.74 5.59
C THR A 298 -5.24 -20.19 5.10
N TYR A 299 -4.27 -20.39 6.00
CA TYR A 299 -2.95 -20.96 5.69
C TYR A 299 -2.18 -20.26 4.55
N GLY A 300 -2.30 -18.94 4.46
CA GLY A 300 -1.61 -18.09 3.46
C GLY A 300 -2.52 -17.59 2.34
N ARG A 301 -3.72 -18.16 2.17
CA ARG A 301 -4.65 -17.76 1.11
C ARG A 301 -5.16 -16.33 1.29
N ALA A 302 -5.28 -15.83 2.52
CA ALA A 302 -5.72 -14.45 2.76
C ALA A 302 -4.64 -13.45 2.32
N SER A 303 -3.39 -13.66 2.72
CA SER A 303 -2.25 -12.79 2.35
C SER A 303 -1.82 -12.94 0.89
N LEU A 304 -2.20 -14.02 0.20
CA LEU A 304 -1.93 -14.24 -1.22
C LEU A 304 -3.21 -14.12 -2.08
N GLY A 305 -4.27 -13.50 -1.55
CA GLY A 305 -5.61 -13.55 -2.12
C GLY A 305 -5.69 -13.11 -3.59
N THR A 306 -4.94 -12.09 -4.01
CA THR A 306 -4.92 -11.66 -5.41
C THR A 306 -4.17 -12.61 -6.35
N LEU A 307 -3.17 -13.36 -5.88
CA LEU A 307 -2.59 -14.45 -6.67
C LEU A 307 -3.59 -15.60 -6.83
N GLU A 308 -4.37 -15.88 -5.78
CA GLU A 308 -5.51 -16.81 -5.85
C GLU A 308 -6.57 -16.33 -6.84
N SER A 309 -6.90 -15.02 -6.87
CA SER A 309 -7.80 -14.45 -7.89
C SER A 309 -7.25 -14.62 -9.30
N SER A 310 -5.95 -14.36 -9.53
CA SER A 310 -5.32 -14.58 -10.84
C SER A 310 -5.37 -16.03 -11.27
N PHE A 311 -5.13 -16.95 -10.34
CA PHE A 311 -5.21 -18.38 -10.60
C PHE A 311 -6.64 -18.81 -10.92
N SER A 312 -7.63 -18.33 -10.17
CA SER A 312 -9.05 -18.58 -10.43
C SER A 312 -9.48 -18.09 -11.81
N VAL A 313 -9.03 -16.89 -12.23
CA VAL A 313 -9.30 -16.36 -13.58
C VAL A 313 -8.61 -17.19 -14.66
N ALA A 314 -7.38 -17.65 -14.43
CA ALA A 314 -6.70 -18.53 -15.37
C ALA A 314 -7.47 -19.85 -15.56
N LEU A 315 -7.93 -20.48 -14.48
CA LEU A 315 -8.76 -21.69 -14.55
C LEU A 315 -10.04 -21.46 -15.35
N ALA A 316 -10.73 -20.35 -15.11
CA ALA A 316 -11.93 -19.97 -15.84
C ALA A 316 -11.66 -19.73 -17.34
N PHE A 317 -10.52 -19.10 -17.67
CA PHE A 317 -10.10 -18.89 -19.06
C PHE A 317 -9.87 -20.20 -19.80
N PHE A 318 -9.24 -21.18 -19.15
CA PHE A 318 -9.04 -22.53 -19.70
C PHE A 318 -10.27 -23.45 -19.55
N ARG A 319 -11.41 -22.91 -19.08
CA ARG A 319 -12.66 -23.65 -18.86
C ARG A 319 -12.50 -24.88 -17.94
N ILE A 320 -11.56 -24.80 -16.99
CA ILE A 320 -11.36 -25.84 -15.99
C ILE A 320 -12.46 -25.68 -14.92
N PRO A 321 -13.31 -26.69 -14.67
CA PRO A 321 -14.49 -26.58 -13.80
C PRO A 321 -14.12 -26.67 -12.31
N LEU A 322 -13.11 -25.92 -11.88
CA LEU A 322 -12.66 -25.87 -10.50
C LEU A 322 -12.97 -24.50 -9.90
N HIS A 323 -13.93 -24.46 -8.99
CA HIS A 323 -14.37 -23.24 -8.33
C HIS A 323 -13.62 -23.04 -7.02
N ILE A 324 -12.75 -22.03 -6.98
CA ILE A 324 -12.02 -21.62 -5.78
C ILE A 324 -12.71 -20.38 -5.22
N GLN A 325 -13.17 -20.45 -3.97
CA GLN A 325 -13.63 -19.26 -3.26
C GLN A 325 -12.42 -18.40 -2.87
N VAL A 326 -12.24 -17.31 -3.61
CA VAL A 326 -11.16 -16.34 -3.42
C VAL A 326 -11.29 -15.68 -2.04
N GLN A 327 -10.26 -15.79 -1.21
CA GLN A 327 -10.28 -15.26 0.16
C GLN A 327 -10.23 -13.73 0.22
N SER A 328 -9.57 -13.06 -0.73
CA SER A 328 -9.56 -11.58 -0.78
C SER A 328 -10.96 -11.00 -0.97
N ASP A 329 -11.80 -11.65 -1.77
CA ASP A 329 -13.16 -11.18 -2.05
C ASP A 329 -14.07 -11.35 -0.82
N LEU A 330 -13.92 -12.49 -0.13
CA LEU A 330 -14.61 -12.76 1.14
C LEU A 330 -14.23 -11.73 2.22
N ILE A 331 -12.93 -11.49 2.39
CA ILE A 331 -12.40 -10.54 3.37
C ILE A 331 -12.82 -9.10 3.00
N GLY A 332 -12.73 -8.74 1.72
CA GLY A 332 -13.16 -7.43 1.23
C GLY A 332 -14.65 -7.18 1.48
N GLY A 333 -15.51 -8.15 1.15
CA GLY A 333 -16.94 -8.06 1.42
C GLY A 333 -17.28 -8.01 2.92
N TYR A 334 -16.57 -8.79 3.75
CA TYR A 334 -16.74 -8.80 5.20
C TYR A 334 -16.30 -7.50 5.87
N LEU A 335 -15.18 -6.92 5.44
CA LEU A 335 -14.60 -5.71 6.03
C LEU A 335 -15.29 -4.43 5.53
N ASN A 336 -15.99 -4.45 4.39
CA ASN A 336 -16.77 -3.32 3.90
C ASN A 336 -17.98 -2.95 4.80
N LYS A 337 -18.34 -3.80 5.76
CA LYS A 337 -19.39 -3.50 6.75
C LYS A 337 -18.89 -2.46 7.75
N ASN A 338 -19.69 -1.42 7.97
CA ASN A 338 -19.45 -0.43 9.01
C ASN A 338 -19.53 -1.08 10.41
N ARG A 339 -18.57 -0.75 11.27
CA ARG A 339 -18.50 -1.22 12.65
C ARG A 339 -18.42 -0.03 13.58
N ILE A 340 -19.12 -0.11 14.71
CA ILE A 340 -19.00 0.86 15.78
C ILE A 340 -17.66 0.63 16.48
N ILE A 341 -16.76 1.59 16.36
CA ILE A 341 -15.41 1.51 16.94
C ILE A 341 -15.10 2.68 17.88
N GLY A 342 -16.12 3.43 18.28
CA GLY A 342 -16.00 4.51 19.23
C GLY A 342 -17.25 5.37 19.31
N TYR A 343 -17.15 6.46 20.05
CA TYR A 343 -18.19 7.48 20.16
C TYR A 343 -17.58 8.88 20.04
N SER A 344 -18.28 9.80 19.36
CA SER A 344 -17.89 11.20 19.32
C SER A 344 -18.08 11.87 20.69
N LYS A 345 -17.57 13.11 20.85
CA LYS A 345 -17.79 13.91 22.07
C LYS A 345 -19.27 14.15 22.36
N ASP A 346 -20.11 14.13 21.33
CA ASP A 346 -21.55 14.33 21.41
C ASP A 346 -22.31 13.01 21.62
N GLY A 347 -21.60 11.91 21.89
CA GLY A 347 -22.18 10.58 22.11
C GLY A 347 -22.64 9.86 20.84
N ARG A 348 -22.38 10.39 19.65
CA ARG A 348 -22.77 9.74 18.39
C ARG A 348 -21.84 8.56 18.09
N PRO A 349 -22.36 7.40 17.63
CA PRO A 349 -21.53 6.26 17.28
C PRO A 349 -20.59 6.60 16.12
N LYS A 350 -19.34 6.18 16.25
CA LYS A 350 -18.33 6.27 15.19
C LYS A 350 -18.28 4.95 14.43
N GLU A 351 -18.85 4.97 13.23
CA GLU A 351 -18.95 3.81 12.35
C GLU A 351 -17.93 3.89 11.21
N TYR A 352 -17.02 2.92 11.17
CA TYR A 352 -16.02 2.82 10.11
C TYR A 352 -16.01 1.41 9.51
N ASN A 353 -15.79 1.35 8.20
CA ASN A 353 -15.63 0.11 7.43
C ASN A 353 -14.17 -0.11 6.99
N ALA A 354 -13.21 0.39 7.76
CA ALA A 354 -11.83 0.37 7.32
C ALA A 354 -11.30 -1.05 7.22
N PHE A 355 -10.44 -1.25 6.22
CA PHE A 355 -10.09 -2.52 5.62
C PHE A 355 -9.33 -3.50 6.55
N GLY A 356 -9.18 -3.20 7.84
CA GLY A 356 -8.33 -3.98 8.74
C GLY A 356 -6.86 -3.83 8.36
N SER A 357 -5.97 -3.73 9.35
CA SER A 357 -4.53 -3.68 9.04
C SER A 357 -4.06 -4.99 8.37
N VAL A 358 -2.85 -5.01 7.82
CA VAL A 358 -2.18 -6.24 7.34
C VAL A 358 -2.14 -7.35 8.40
N LEU A 359 -2.22 -6.99 9.69
CA LEU A 359 -2.31 -7.96 10.78
C LEU A 359 -3.57 -8.84 10.68
N PHE A 360 -4.68 -8.33 10.11
CA PHE A 360 -5.91 -9.10 9.90
C PHE A 360 -5.65 -10.33 9.02
N THR A 361 -5.03 -10.13 7.84
CA THR A 361 -4.72 -11.25 6.93
C THR A 361 -3.67 -12.18 7.51
N LEU A 362 -2.64 -11.63 8.17
CA LEU A 362 -1.58 -12.43 8.77
C LEU A 362 -2.11 -13.32 9.92
N TYR A 363 -2.94 -12.76 10.80
CA TYR A 363 -3.54 -13.52 11.89
C TYR A 363 -4.54 -14.55 11.35
N LYS A 364 -5.36 -14.19 10.36
CA LYS A 364 -6.29 -15.15 9.72
C LYS A 364 -5.53 -16.33 9.10
N ASP A 365 -4.40 -16.09 8.46
CA ASP A 365 -3.63 -17.14 7.79
C ASP A 365 -3.03 -18.18 8.75
N GLY A 366 -2.54 -17.78 9.93
CA GLY A 366 -1.96 -18.76 10.85
C GLY A 366 -1.69 -18.25 12.26
N GLY A 367 -2.44 -17.24 12.70
CA GLY A 367 -2.35 -16.65 14.03
C GLY A 367 -0.97 -16.07 14.35
N ILE A 368 -0.57 -16.21 15.61
CA ILE A 368 0.70 -15.71 16.15
C ILE A 368 1.93 -16.22 15.36
N PRO A 369 2.08 -17.54 15.07
CA PRO A 369 3.22 -18.03 14.30
C PRO A 369 3.38 -17.35 12.93
N PHE A 370 2.26 -17.12 12.23
CA PHE A 370 2.30 -16.50 10.90
C PHE A 370 2.65 -15.01 10.97
N ILE A 371 2.17 -14.29 11.99
CA ILE A 371 2.58 -12.91 12.28
C ILE A 371 4.09 -12.81 12.48
N ILE A 372 4.67 -13.70 13.30
CA ILE A 372 6.11 -13.71 13.56
C ILE A 372 6.88 -14.05 12.28
N GLY A 373 6.52 -15.16 11.61
CA GLY A 373 7.23 -15.64 10.42
C GLY A 373 7.20 -14.63 9.26
N MET A 374 6.03 -14.05 8.98
CA MET A 374 5.89 -13.05 7.92
C MET A 374 6.55 -11.72 8.28
N GLY A 375 6.55 -11.32 9.55
CA GLY A 375 7.31 -10.16 9.99
C GLY A 375 8.81 -10.35 9.81
N ILE A 376 9.37 -11.51 10.18
CA ILE A 376 10.79 -11.86 9.91
C ILE A 376 11.07 -11.80 8.41
N LEU A 377 10.22 -12.42 7.58
CA LEU A 377 10.39 -12.41 6.12
C LEU A 377 10.36 -10.98 5.54
N PHE A 378 9.41 -10.16 5.98
CA PHE A 378 9.28 -8.76 5.55
C PHE A 378 10.52 -7.95 5.94
N GLY A 379 10.94 -8.04 7.21
CA GLY A 379 12.14 -7.37 7.71
C GLY A 379 13.42 -7.80 6.98
N PHE A 380 13.56 -9.10 6.70
CA PHE A 380 14.66 -9.65 5.91
C PHE A 380 14.69 -9.07 4.49
N CYS A 381 13.54 -9.05 3.81
CA CYS A 381 13.41 -8.50 2.46
C CYS A 381 13.73 -7.00 2.42
N VAL A 382 13.16 -6.21 3.33
CA VAL A 382 13.43 -4.76 3.42
C VAL A 382 14.92 -4.52 3.64
N ALA A 383 15.56 -5.23 4.56
CA ALA A 383 17.00 -5.15 4.81
C ALA A 383 17.84 -5.48 3.58
N LYS A 384 17.53 -6.61 2.92
CA LYS A 384 18.23 -7.08 1.71
C LYS A 384 18.15 -6.05 0.58
N PHE A 385 16.96 -5.53 0.29
CA PHE A 385 16.75 -4.58 -0.81
C PHE A 385 17.18 -3.15 -0.46
N SER A 386 17.28 -2.78 0.82
CA SER A 386 17.80 -1.48 1.27
C SER A 386 19.26 -1.24 0.90
N LYS A 387 20.03 -2.28 0.54
CA LYS A 387 21.36 -2.13 -0.08
C LYS A 387 21.34 -1.29 -1.38
N SER A 388 20.18 -1.17 -2.03
CA SER A 388 19.99 -0.32 -3.21
C SER A 388 20.23 1.17 -2.98
N PHE A 389 20.19 1.65 -1.73
CA PHE A 389 20.59 3.02 -1.38
C PHE A 389 22.00 3.36 -1.87
N ILE A 390 22.89 2.38 -1.80
CA ILE A 390 24.29 2.51 -2.21
C ILE A 390 24.44 2.14 -3.69
N SER A 391 23.98 0.95 -4.08
CA SER A 391 24.25 0.39 -5.42
C SER A 391 23.42 1.04 -6.54
N LEU A 392 22.28 1.64 -6.21
CA LEU A 392 21.22 2.01 -7.16
C LEU A 392 20.85 0.88 -8.13
N ASN A 393 20.91 -0.36 -7.67
CA ASN A 393 20.45 -1.49 -8.46
C ASN A 393 18.94 -1.32 -8.71
N PRO A 394 18.49 -1.21 -9.97
CA PRO A 394 17.13 -0.79 -10.23
C PRO A 394 16.09 -1.86 -9.86
N TYR A 395 16.42 -3.15 -10.02
CA TYR A 395 15.59 -4.25 -9.53
C TYR A 395 15.35 -4.11 -8.01
N TYR A 396 16.42 -3.87 -7.24
CA TYR A 396 16.31 -3.75 -5.79
C TYR A 396 15.54 -2.50 -5.36
N ILE A 397 15.71 -1.35 -6.05
CA ILE A 397 14.92 -0.14 -5.76
C ILE A 397 13.43 -0.40 -6.00
N SER A 398 13.08 -1.05 -7.11
CA SER A 398 11.68 -1.27 -7.46
C SER A 398 10.96 -2.16 -6.44
N LEU A 399 11.64 -3.22 -5.96
CA LEU A 399 11.12 -4.09 -4.90
C LEU A 399 11.14 -3.42 -3.52
N LEU A 400 12.15 -2.60 -3.23
CA LEU A 400 12.16 -1.81 -2.00
C LEU A 400 10.98 -0.83 -1.99
N GLY A 401 10.62 -0.24 -3.13
CA GLY A 401 9.47 0.64 -3.24
C GLY A 401 8.15 -0.04 -2.95
N SER A 402 7.94 -1.26 -3.47
CA SER A 402 6.73 -2.04 -3.15
C SER A 402 6.70 -2.47 -1.68
N LEU A 403 7.83 -2.85 -1.09
CA LEU A 403 7.90 -3.18 0.34
C LEU A 403 7.67 -1.96 1.22
N PHE A 404 8.19 -0.79 0.83
CA PHE A 404 7.91 0.46 1.52
C PHE A 404 6.43 0.80 1.48
N PHE A 405 5.79 0.61 0.32
CA PHE A 405 4.35 0.75 0.18
C PHE A 405 3.58 -0.21 1.11
N VAL A 406 3.95 -1.49 1.17
CA VAL A 406 3.36 -2.45 2.12
C VAL A 406 3.56 -1.98 3.56
N GLY A 407 4.75 -1.50 3.90
CA GLY A 407 5.09 -1.01 5.23
C GLY A 407 4.28 0.20 5.65
N ILE A 408 3.99 1.16 4.75
CA ILE A 408 3.18 2.33 5.09
C ILE A 408 1.69 2.01 5.03
N PHE A 409 1.20 1.40 3.95
CA PHE A 409 -0.23 1.17 3.79
C PHE A 409 -0.77 -0.01 4.59
N GLY A 410 0.09 -0.92 5.05
CA GLY A 410 -0.31 -2.06 5.86
C GLY A 410 -0.96 -1.66 7.19
N ILE A 411 -0.81 -0.42 7.65
CA ILE A 411 -1.50 0.04 8.86
C ILE A 411 -3.00 0.20 8.62
N PHE A 412 -3.42 0.65 7.43
CA PHE A 412 -4.82 1.01 7.15
C PHE A 412 -5.63 -0.13 6.54
N LYS A 413 -4.93 -1.00 5.80
CA LYS A 413 -5.57 -1.95 4.91
C LYS A 413 -4.76 -3.25 4.79
N PRO A 414 -5.38 -4.36 4.37
CA PRO A 414 -4.77 -5.66 4.23
C PRO A 414 -4.12 -5.68 2.86
N VAL A 415 -3.10 -4.83 2.69
CA VAL A 415 -2.39 -4.57 1.43
C VAL A 415 -2.02 -5.84 0.67
N MET A 416 -1.73 -6.92 1.39
CA MET A 416 -1.34 -8.22 0.84
C MET A 416 -2.49 -8.94 0.12
N ALA A 417 -3.73 -8.73 0.55
CA ALA A 417 -4.93 -9.24 -0.13
C ALA A 417 -5.36 -8.37 -1.32
N GLU A 418 -4.64 -7.29 -1.63
CA GLU A 418 -4.89 -6.39 -2.75
C GLU A 418 -3.85 -6.58 -3.88
N GLN A 419 -3.76 -5.62 -4.81
CA GLN A 419 -2.98 -5.71 -6.04
C GLN A 419 -1.45 -5.75 -5.83
N ILE A 420 -0.93 -5.53 -4.62
CA ILE A 420 0.51 -5.35 -4.40
C ILE A 420 1.33 -6.61 -4.68
N THR A 421 0.80 -7.81 -4.40
CA THR A 421 1.49 -9.08 -4.64
C THR A 421 1.66 -9.32 -6.15
N GLN A 422 0.62 -9.01 -6.94
CA GLN A 422 0.68 -9.01 -8.40
C GLN A 422 1.66 -7.95 -8.92
N THR A 423 1.65 -6.75 -8.35
CA THR A 423 2.64 -5.71 -8.69
C THR A 423 4.07 -6.23 -8.45
N ILE A 424 4.34 -6.87 -7.32
CA ILE A 424 5.66 -7.47 -7.04
C ILE A 424 6.03 -8.54 -8.07
N PHE A 425 5.07 -9.39 -8.47
CA PHE A 425 5.28 -10.39 -9.50
C PHE A 425 5.60 -9.75 -10.87
N ILE A 426 4.86 -8.73 -11.27
CA ILE A 426 5.10 -7.97 -12.52
C ILE A 426 6.48 -7.30 -12.50
N LEU A 427 6.86 -6.68 -11.37
CA LEU A 427 8.19 -6.12 -11.21
C LEU A 427 9.26 -7.19 -11.45
N TRP A 428 9.16 -8.33 -10.77
CA TRP A 428 10.08 -9.44 -10.94
C TRP A 428 10.16 -9.92 -12.40
N PHE A 429 9.01 -10.08 -13.06
CA PHE A 429 8.92 -10.49 -14.46
C PHE A 429 9.58 -9.50 -15.43
N ILE A 430 9.35 -8.19 -15.26
CA ILE A 430 9.97 -7.14 -16.08
C ILE A 430 11.50 -7.14 -15.95
N TRP A 431 12.02 -7.47 -14.78
CA TRP A 431 13.47 -7.53 -14.59
C TRP A 431 14.09 -8.82 -15.12
N LEU A 432 13.30 -9.89 -15.20
CA LEU A 432 13.68 -11.20 -15.72
C LEU A 432 13.73 -11.24 -17.25
N ILE A 433 12.76 -10.62 -17.93
CA ILE A 433 12.81 -10.34 -19.38
C ILE A 433 13.94 -9.36 -19.64
#